data_AF-A0AAF5DMD4-F1
#
_entry.id   AF-A0AAF5DMD4-F1
#
_cell.length_a   1.000
_cell.length_b   1.000
_cell.length_c   1.000
_cell.angle_alpha   90.00
_cell.angle_beta   90.00
_cell.angle_gamma   90.00
#
_symmetry.space_group_name_H-M   'P 1'
#
loop_
_entity.id
_entity.type
_entity.pdbx_description
1 polymer ?
#
loop_
_entity_poly.entity_id
_entity_poly.type
_entity_poly.pdbx_seq_one_letter_code
_entity_poly.pdbx_strand_id
1 'polypeptide(L)'
;VYMFILRTILFIITLLIQEIKNNNLIVTYMLMQTNYDSFFYSYHDMFFATKKQMIDQILKDHKNLKETNLFIQYILSFHGNNYFFDKNVPQHENILKKNSLKNVNDITVSEYFINGKEVYKCNNKKFLSFELAIKDCSTNNNNIIIKTTPKPVITNVILKNDSSEKYAHIFSARIWYKIWMGCNYQCYSQNKFQVMKNNFLREINQYRYAHGSLKLAENLKLSMYTQMIAEKTAKLYKKREQIRLENVAILTYDNAPMLIKKWYDENIYYNYASNSIIQKAKHFTAMVWMRTKQIGFGIVDVNKELLILISYEPVPNTPHLFTKNVFKRKI
;
A
#
# COMPACT_ATOMS: atom_id res chain seq x y z
N VAL A 1 38.17 -26.54 -28.20
CA VAL A 1 37.06 -25.64 -28.59
C VAL A 1 36.13 -25.31 -27.41
N TYR A 2 35.56 -26.30 -26.71
CA TYR A 2 34.59 -26.06 -25.62
C TYR A 2 35.12 -25.18 -24.47
N MET A 3 36.35 -25.43 -23.99
CA MET A 3 36.98 -24.57 -22.96
C MET A 3 37.21 -23.12 -23.42
N PHE A 4 37.48 -22.91 -24.71
CA PHE A 4 37.63 -21.56 -25.26
C PHE A 4 36.28 -20.83 -25.27
N ILE A 5 35.20 -21.49 -25.70
CA ILE A 5 33.84 -20.92 -25.69
C ILE A 5 33.39 -20.59 -24.25
N LEU A 6 33.65 -21.47 -23.28
CA LEU A 6 33.28 -21.21 -21.89
C LEU A 6 34.05 -20.01 -21.31
N ARG A 7 35.36 -19.90 -21.61
CA ARG A 7 36.18 -18.77 -21.18
C ARG A 7 35.75 -17.45 -21.83
N THR A 8 35.38 -17.45 -23.11
CA THR A 8 34.89 -16.24 -23.78
C THR A 8 33.53 -15.81 -23.25
N ILE A 9 32.61 -16.74 -22.98
CA ILE A 9 31.32 -16.42 -22.34
C ILE A 9 31.53 -15.83 -20.95
N LEU A 10 32.40 -16.43 -20.13
CA LEU A 10 32.70 -15.91 -18.79
C LEU A 10 33.31 -14.50 -18.85
N PHE A 11 34.21 -14.26 -19.82
CA PHE A 11 34.83 -12.97 -20.04
C PHE A 11 33.83 -11.90 -20.49
N ILE A 12 32.91 -12.24 -21.40
CA ILE A 12 31.82 -11.35 -21.85
C ILE A 12 30.89 -11.03 -20.68
N ILE A 13 30.54 -12.01 -19.85
CA ILE A 13 29.73 -11.78 -18.63
C ILE A 13 30.46 -10.85 -17.67
N THR A 14 31.76 -11.03 -17.45
CA THR A 14 32.54 -10.12 -16.58
C THR A 14 32.60 -8.70 -17.14
N LEU A 15 32.79 -8.54 -18.45
CA LEU A 15 32.78 -7.23 -19.12
C LEU A 15 31.41 -6.54 -18.98
N LEU A 16 30.31 -7.26 -19.25
CA LEU A 16 28.94 -6.75 -19.07
C LEU A 16 28.70 -6.31 -17.62
N ILE A 17 29.11 -7.12 -16.65
CA ILE A 17 28.98 -6.76 -15.21
C ILE A 17 29.81 -5.51 -14.89
N GLN A 18 30.99 -5.36 -15.48
CA GLN A 18 31.90 -4.24 -15.22
C GLN A 18 31.39 -2.94 -15.87
N GLU A 19 30.78 -3.03 -17.05
CA GLU A 19 30.14 -1.92 -17.74
C GLU A 19 28.88 -1.43 -16.98
N ILE A 20 28.06 -2.36 -16.47
CA ILE A 20 26.91 -2.04 -15.60
C ILE A 20 27.37 -1.27 -14.35
N LYS A 21 28.49 -1.69 -13.73
CA LYS A 21 29.01 -1.09 -12.49
C LYS A 21 29.49 0.35 -12.59
N ASN A 22 29.69 0.88 -13.80
CA ASN A 22 30.24 2.22 -14.00
C ASN A 22 29.18 3.28 -14.35
N ASN A 23 27.94 2.87 -14.64
CA ASN A 23 26.86 3.79 -14.99
C ASN A 23 26.12 4.29 -13.75
N ASN A 24 25.62 5.54 -13.79
CA ASN A 24 24.84 6.13 -12.72
C ASN A 24 23.37 5.70 -12.84
N LEU A 25 22.77 5.31 -11.71
CA LEU A 25 21.34 5.03 -11.60
C LEU A 25 20.70 6.01 -10.63
N ILE A 26 19.65 6.70 -11.09
CA ILE A 26 18.76 7.49 -10.23
C ILE A 26 17.55 6.63 -9.87
N VAL A 27 17.34 6.43 -8.58
CA VAL A 27 16.15 5.77 -8.04
C VAL A 27 15.15 6.83 -7.59
N THR A 28 13.92 6.75 -8.10
CA THR A 28 12.88 7.73 -7.73
C THR A 28 12.18 7.38 -6.43
N TYR A 29 11.85 8.39 -5.64
CA TYR A 29 11.04 8.27 -4.44
C TYR A 29 10.03 9.41 -4.31
N MET A 30 8.98 9.15 -3.54
CA MET A 30 7.91 10.12 -3.25
C MET A 30 7.86 10.39 -1.75
N LEU A 31 7.26 11.52 -1.36
CA LEU A 31 6.90 11.77 0.02
C LEU A 31 5.38 11.59 0.19
N MET A 32 4.93 11.07 1.32
CA MET A 32 3.52 11.00 1.67
C MET A 32 3.30 11.70 2.99
N GLN A 33 2.75 12.90 2.95
CA GLN A 33 2.33 13.66 4.12
C GLN A 33 1.02 13.10 4.67
N THR A 34 0.98 12.99 5.99
CA THR A 34 -0.20 12.60 6.75
C THR A 34 -0.94 13.82 7.28
N ASN A 35 -2.13 13.60 7.84
CA ASN A 35 -2.93 14.63 8.50
C ASN A 35 -2.28 15.23 9.77
N TYR A 36 -1.09 14.76 10.18
CA TYR A 36 -0.40 15.16 11.41
C TYR A 36 0.98 15.78 11.15
N ASP A 37 1.16 16.44 10.00
CA ASP A 37 2.42 17.06 9.54
C ASP A 37 3.65 16.15 9.47
N SER A 38 3.49 14.87 9.77
CA SER A 38 4.50 13.85 9.52
C SER A 38 4.42 13.37 8.08
N PHE A 39 5.57 13.07 7.47
CA PHE A 39 5.67 12.53 6.13
C PHE A 39 6.43 11.20 6.11
N PHE A 40 6.13 10.39 5.12
CA PHE A 40 6.79 9.11 4.84
C PHE A 40 7.53 9.18 3.52
N TYR A 41 8.63 8.44 3.45
CA TYR A 41 9.35 8.22 2.19
C TYR A 41 8.76 7.00 1.50
N SER A 42 8.43 7.12 0.22
CA SER A 42 7.83 6.05 -0.59
C SER A 42 8.80 5.67 -1.71
N TYR A 43 9.30 4.44 -1.69
CA TYR A 43 10.16 3.85 -2.72
C TYR A 43 9.62 2.47 -3.06
N HIS A 44 9.49 2.16 -4.36
CA HIS A 44 8.94 0.87 -4.84
C HIS A 44 7.62 0.46 -4.16
N ASP A 45 6.73 1.44 -3.98
CA ASP A 45 5.47 1.30 -3.24
C ASP A 45 5.59 0.87 -1.76
N MET A 46 6.80 0.78 -1.22
CA MET A 46 7.10 0.64 0.20
C MET A 46 7.19 2.01 0.87
N PHE A 47 6.72 2.11 2.11
CA PHE A 47 6.85 3.32 2.93
C PHE A 47 7.87 3.16 4.06
N PHE A 48 8.61 4.23 4.32
CA PHE A 48 9.65 4.30 5.33
C PHE A 48 9.46 5.54 6.20
N ALA A 49 9.60 5.39 7.52
CA ALA A 49 9.44 6.50 8.47
C ALA A 49 10.57 7.53 8.36
N THR A 50 11.74 7.09 7.88
CA THR A 50 12.93 7.93 7.76
C THR A 50 13.60 7.72 6.41
N LYS A 51 14.28 8.76 5.92
CA LYS A 51 15.08 8.68 4.69
C LYS A 51 16.12 7.56 4.78
N LYS A 52 16.73 7.38 5.96
CA LYS A 52 17.73 6.34 6.21
C LYS A 52 17.18 4.94 5.94
N GLN A 53 16.01 4.61 6.48
CA GLN A 53 15.39 3.30 6.25
C GLN A 53 15.08 3.04 4.77
N MET A 54 14.64 4.07 4.04
CA MET A 54 14.45 3.98 2.59
C MET A 54 15.78 3.70 1.88
N ILE A 55 16.83 4.45 2.23
CA ILE A 55 18.17 4.30 1.67
C ILE A 55 18.71 2.89 1.93
N ASP A 56 18.59 2.37 3.15
CA ASP A 56 19.04 1.02 3.51
C ASP A 56 18.36 -0.04 2.62
N GLN A 57 17.07 0.15 2.30
CA GLN A 57 16.33 -0.73 1.41
C GLN A 57 16.78 -0.58 -0.07
N ILE A 58 17.00 0.65 -0.55
CA ILE A 58 17.51 0.90 -1.91
C ILE A 58 18.88 0.22 -2.10
N LEU A 59 19.78 0.36 -1.13
CA LEU A 59 21.11 -0.26 -1.17
C LEU A 59 21.02 -1.80 -1.24
N LYS A 60 20.07 -2.37 -0.51
CA LYS A 60 19.82 -3.83 -0.52
C LYS A 60 19.34 -4.32 -1.89
N ASP A 61 18.42 -3.58 -2.51
CA ASP A 61 17.85 -3.96 -3.81
C ASP A 61 18.87 -3.77 -4.94
N HIS A 62 19.79 -2.81 -4.81
CA HIS A 62 20.78 -2.44 -5.82
C HIS A 62 22.21 -2.87 -5.50
N LYS A 63 22.39 -3.96 -4.72
CA LYS A 63 23.70 -4.49 -4.29
C LYS A 63 24.72 -4.76 -5.41
N ASN A 64 24.27 -4.86 -6.66
CA ASN A 64 25.13 -5.12 -7.82
C ASN A 64 25.81 -3.84 -8.35
N LEU A 65 25.33 -2.66 -7.93
CA LEU A 65 25.88 -1.36 -8.30
C LEU A 65 26.78 -0.82 -7.18
N LYS A 66 27.75 0.01 -7.55
CA LYS A 66 28.56 0.74 -6.57
C LYS A 66 27.69 1.82 -5.93
N GLU A 67 27.76 1.96 -4.61
CA GLU A 67 26.99 2.97 -3.86
C GLU A 67 27.28 4.40 -4.34
N THR A 68 28.49 4.65 -4.84
CA THR A 68 28.89 5.93 -5.45
C THR A 68 28.11 6.28 -6.73
N ASN A 69 27.53 5.29 -7.38
CA ASN A 69 26.80 5.40 -8.64
C ASN A 69 25.27 5.40 -8.43
N LEU A 70 24.83 5.28 -7.17
CA LEU A 70 23.42 5.33 -6.80
C LEU A 70 23.03 6.72 -6.33
N PHE A 71 21.98 7.25 -6.94
CA PHE A 71 21.39 8.54 -6.64
C PHE A 71 19.92 8.36 -6.34
N ILE A 72 19.35 9.25 -5.53
CA ILE A 72 17.92 9.30 -5.27
C ILE A 72 17.33 10.60 -5.80
N GLN A 73 16.15 10.50 -6.39
CA GLN A 73 15.40 11.64 -6.92
C GLN A 73 14.02 11.70 -6.30
N TYR A 74 13.74 12.83 -5.64
CA TYR A 74 12.38 13.15 -5.23
C TYR A 74 11.56 13.56 -6.44
N ILE A 75 10.43 12.88 -6.65
CA ILE A 75 9.53 13.21 -7.77
C ILE A 75 8.27 13.96 -7.33
N LEU A 76 7.71 13.64 -6.16
CA LEU A 76 6.37 14.10 -5.78
C LEU A 76 6.05 13.91 -4.30
N SER A 77 5.25 14.80 -3.72
CA SER A 77 4.59 14.62 -2.42
C SER A 77 3.10 14.37 -2.57
N PHE A 78 2.54 13.47 -1.76
CA PHE A 78 1.10 13.27 -1.62
C PHE A 78 0.62 13.80 -0.26
N HIS A 79 -0.51 14.49 -0.24
CA HIS A 79 -1.26 14.84 0.97
C HIS A 79 -2.74 14.52 0.76
N GLY A 80 -3.20 13.45 1.41
CA GLY A 80 -4.51 12.88 1.11
C GLY A 80 -4.62 12.48 -0.36
N ASN A 81 -5.61 13.01 -1.08
CA ASN A 81 -5.80 12.76 -2.52
C ASN A 81 -5.07 13.77 -3.42
N ASN A 82 -4.43 14.78 -2.84
CA ASN A 82 -3.72 15.82 -3.58
C ASN A 82 -2.25 15.44 -3.69
N TYR A 83 -1.61 15.89 -4.76
CA TYR A 83 -0.18 15.76 -4.93
C TYR A 83 0.43 17.11 -5.30
N PHE A 84 1.63 17.38 -4.81
CA PHE A 84 2.34 18.63 -5.05
C PHE A 84 3.85 18.37 -5.22
N PHE A 85 4.49 19.28 -5.95
CA PHE A 85 5.94 19.29 -6.11
C PHE A 85 6.52 20.26 -5.08
N ASP A 86 7.34 19.74 -4.17
CA ASP A 86 8.04 20.57 -3.17
C ASP A 86 9.38 21.02 -3.76
N LYS A 87 9.46 22.30 -4.12
CA LYS A 87 10.66 22.89 -4.73
C LYS A 87 11.86 22.92 -3.79
N ASN A 88 11.65 22.79 -2.48
CA ASN A 88 12.71 22.82 -1.48
C ASN A 88 13.42 21.46 -1.34
N VAL A 89 12.84 20.38 -1.87
CA VAL A 89 13.46 19.06 -1.85
C VAL A 89 14.46 18.94 -3.02
N PRO A 90 15.72 18.55 -2.77
CA PRO A 90 16.70 18.35 -3.84
C PRO A 90 16.18 17.37 -4.91
N GLN A 91 16.25 17.76 -6.18
CA GLN A 91 15.83 16.90 -7.29
C GLN A 91 16.73 15.66 -7.43
N HIS A 92 18.01 15.75 -7.07
CA HIS A 92 18.96 14.64 -7.17
C HIS A 92 19.99 14.76 -6.05
N GLU A 93 20.21 13.69 -5.29
CA GLU A 93 21.28 13.59 -4.29
C GLU A 93 21.94 12.22 -4.36
N ASN A 94 23.27 12.15 -4.16
CA ASN A 94 23.94 10.86 -4.04
C ASN A 94 23.51 10.19 -2.73
N ILE A 95 23.35 8.86 -2.76
CA ILE A 95 22.76 8.12 -1.64
C ILE A 95 23.62 8.16 -0.36
N LEU A 96 24.94 8.32 -0.48
CA LEU A 96 25.87 8.39 0.65
C LEU A 96 26.33 9.82 0.95
N LYS A 97 26.72 10.55 -0.09
CA LYS A 97 27.26 11.90 0.04
C LYS A 97 26.11 12.86 -0.23
N LYS A 98 25.84 13.80 0.69
CA LYS A 98 24.98 14.97 0.43
C LYS A 98 25.52 15.92 -0.67
N ASN A 99 26.42 15.43 -1.52
CA ASN A 99 26.90 16.13 -2.69
C ASN A 99 25.88 15.94 -3.82
N SER A 100 25.53 17.03 -4.49
CA SER A 100 24.79 17.02 -5.73
C SER A 100 25.60 16.35 -6.86
N LEU A 101 24.91 15.80 -7.86
CA LEU A 101 25.53 15.43 -9.15
C LEU A 101 26.33 16.63 -9.66
N LYS A 102 27.65 16.47 -9.82
CA LYS A 102 28.51 17.55 -10.30
C LYS A 102 28.30 17.88 -11.78
N ASN A 103 27.86 16.91 -12.57
CA ASN A 103 27.57 17.07 -13.99
C ASN A 103 26.21 16.43 -14.32
N VAL A 104 25.28 17.24 -14.79
CA VAL A 104 23.99 16.80 -15.37
C VAL A 104 24.20 16.07 -16.72
N ASN A 105 25.40 16.18 -17.30
CA ASN A 105 25.75 15.55 -18.58
C ASN A 105 26.11 14.06 -18.49
N ASP A 106 26.23 13.49 -17.28
CA ASP A 106 26.36 12.05 -17.13
C ASP A 106 25.00 11.43 -17.41
N ILE A 107 24.90 10.72 -18.54
CA ILE A 107 23.73 9.93 -18.95
C ILE A 107 23.09 9.28 -17.71
N THR A 108 21.90 9.74 -17.36
CA THR A 108 21.24 9.29 -16.13
C THR A 108 19.96 8.55 -16.45
N VAL A 109 20.02 7.23 -16.31
CA VAL A 109 18.82 6.41 -16.31
C VAL A 109 18.11 6.61 -14.98
N SER A 110 16.82 6.93 -15.06
CA SER A 110 15.95 7.08 -13.89
C SER A 110 15.04 5.86 -13.77
N GLU A 111 15.04 5.21 -12.63
CA GLU A 111 14.14 4.12 -12.31
C GLU A 111 12.86 4.64 -11.65
N TYR A 112 11.74 4.23 -12.21
CA TYR A 112 10.39 4.47 -11.71
C TYR A 112 9.77 3.13 -11.31
N PHE A 113 8.86 3.16 -10.34
CA PHE A 113 8.05 2.01 -9.99
C PHE A 113 6.58 2.33 -10.27
N ILE A 114 5.99 1.67 -11.27
CA ILE A 114 4.65 1.99 -11.77
C ILE A 114 3.83 0.70 -11.84
N ASN A 115 2.71 0.67 -11.14
CA ASN A 115 1.79 -0.47 -11.09
C ASN A 115 2.49 -1.80 -10.72
N GLY A 116 3.39 -1.76 -9.73
CA GLY A 116 4.09 -2.95 -9.25
C GLY A 116 5.25 -3.42 -10.13
N LYS A 117 5.76 -2.59 -11.06
CA LYS A 117 6.87 -2.94 -11.95
C LYS A 117 7.89 -1.81 -12.05
N GLU A 118 9.16 -2.16 -12.13
CA GLU A 118 10.24 -1.25 -12.46
C GLU A 118 10.14 -0.82 -13.93
N VAL A 119 10.32 0.48 -14.16
CA VAL A 119 10.35 1.11 -15.47
C VAL A 119 11.51 2.08 -15.50
N TYR A 120 12.45 1.85 -16.40
CA TYR A 120 13.64 2.68 -16.55
C TYR A 120 13.37 3.74 -17.61
N LYS A 121 13.76 4.98 -17.35
CA LYS A 121 13.54 6.11 -18.23
C LYS A 121 14.87 6.77 -18.58
N CYS A 122 15.03 7.08 -19.86
CA CYS A 122 16.13 7.87 -20.38
C CYS A 122 15.67 8.69 -21.57
N ASN A 123 16.07 9.96 -21.65
CA ASN A 123 15.69 10.87 -22.75
C ASN A 123 14.18 10.81 -23.10
N ASN A 124 13.32 10.72 -22.08
CA ASN A 124 11.86 10.54 -22.19
C ASN A 124 11.35 9.21 -22.77
N LYS A 125 12.22 8.29 -23.17
CA LYS A 125 11.85 6.91 -23.51
C LYS A 125 11.82 6.02 -22.27
N LYS A 126 10.98 4.99 -22.31
CA LYS A 126 10.81 4.00 -21.23
C LYS A 126 11.33 2.64 -21.69
N PHE A 127 11.95 1.92 -20.77
CA PHE A 127 12.56 0.62 -20.97
C PHE A 127 12.16 -0.30 -19.83
N LEU A 128 12.07 -1.60 -20.14
CA LEU A 128 11.75 -2.64 -19.17
C LEU A 128 12.97 -3.17 -18.41
N SER A 129 14.19 -2.76 -18.81
CA SER A 129 15.42 -3.11 -18.11
C SER A 129 16.41 -1.94 -18.11
N PHE A 130 17.26 -1.92 -17.10
CA PHE A 130 18.32 -0.92 -16.94
C PHE A 130 19.33 -0.98 -18.09
N GLU A 131 19.69 -2.19 -18.52
CA GLU A 131 20.65 -2.43 -19.59
C GLU A 131 20.14 -1.92 -20.95
N LEU A 132 18.85 -2.14 -21.24
CA LEU A 132 18.21 -1.60 -22.44
C LEU A 132 18.18 -0.07 -22.42
N ALA A 133 17.92 0.53 -21.25
CA ALA A 133 17.93 1.97 -21.09
C ALA A 133 19.32 2.55 -21.34
N ILE A 134 20.37 2.03 -20.70
CA ILE A 134 21.75 2.47 -20.90
C ILE A 134 22.14 2.36 -22.37
N LYS A 135 21.87 1.20 -23.00
CA LYS A 135 22.21 0.97 -24.40
C LYS A 135 21.59 2.03 -25.31
N ASP A 136 20.32 2.37 -25.13
CA ASP A 136 19.69 3.43 -25.92
C ASP A 136 20.24 4.82 -25.58
N CYS A 137 20.41 5.15 -24.30
CA CYS A 137 20.92 6.45 -23.88
C CYS A 137 22.28 6.78 -24.48
N SER A 138 23.21 5.82 -24.43
CA SER A 138 24.57 5.97 -24.92
C SER A 138 24.61 6.11 -26.45
N THR A 139 23.57 5.67 -27.15
CA THR A 139 23.50 5.69 -28.61
C THR A 139 22.81 6.96 -29.15
N ASN A 140 21.84 7.52 -28.43
CA ASN A 140 20.84 8.46 -28.98
C ASN A 140 20.94 9.91 -28.45
N ASN A 141 22.13 10.44 -28.22
CA ASN A 141 22.34 11.76 -27.61
C ASN A 141 21.79 12.98 -28.40
N ASN A 142 20.96 12.81 -29.44
CA ASN A 142 20.66 13.89 -30.39
C ASN A 142 19.20 14.23 -30.72
N ASN A 143 18.11 13.56 -30.29
CA ASN A 143 16.76 14.04 -30.69
C ASN A 143 15.61 13.68 -29.72
N ILE A 144 15.00 14.71 -29.13
CA ILE A 144 13.92 14.67 -28.11
C ILE A 144 12.59 15.13 -28.74
N ILE A 145 11.57 14.27 -28.82
CA ILE A 145 10.18 14.68 -29.15
C ILE A 145 9.17 13.92 -28.28
N ILE A 146 8.29 14.67 -27.61
CA ILE A 146 7.35 14.24 -26.57
C ILE A 146 5.94 14.12 -27.17
N LYS A 147 5.23 13.00 -26.94
CA LYS A 147 3.80 12.83 -27.31
C LYS A 147 2.98 12.35 -26.11
N THR A 148 1.86 13.03 -25.84
CA THR A 148 0.94 12.88 -24.70
C THR A 148 -0.35 12.17 -25.10
N THR A 149 -0.93 11.37 -24.19
CA THR A 149 -2.12 10.54 -24.43
C THR A 149 -3.33 10.92 -23.55
N PRO A 150 -4.59 10.68 -24.00
CA PRO A 150 -5.82 11.21 -23.39
C PRO A 150 -6.54 10.25 -22.43
N LYS A 151 -7.36 10.85 -21.54
CA LYS A 151 -8.08 10.27 -20.38
C LYS A 151 -9.47 9.69 -20.75
N PRO A 152 -9.89 8.56 -20.15
CA PRO A 152 -11.22 7.97 -20.34
C PRO A 152 -12.27 8.42 -19.29
N VAL A 153 -13.54 8.45 -19.73
CA VAL A 153 -14.75 8.87 -18.98
C VAL A 153 -15.59 7.63 -18.66
N ILE A 154 -16.09 7.47 -17.42
CA ILE A 154 -16.93 6.33 -17.02
C ILE A 154 -18.11 6.81 -16.16
N THR A 155 -19.32 6.53 -16.65
CA THR A 155 -20.66 6.69 -16.03
C THR A 155 -21.16 5.32 -15.56
N ASN A 156 -21.97 5.21 -14.48
CA ASN A 156 -22.83 4.02 -14.24
C ASN A 156 -23.89 4.17 -13.12
N VAL A 157 -24.87 3.27 -13.20
CA VAL A 157 -26.31 3.35 -12.85
C VAL A 157 -26.68 2.80 -11.44
N ILE A 158 -27.89 3.18 -10.99
CA ILE A 158 -28.58 2.98 -9.71
C ILE A 158 -29.33 1.63 -9.64
N LEU A 159 -29.31 0.90 -8.50
CA LEU A 159 -30.22 -0.23 -8.23
C LEU A 159 -30.62 -0.37 -6.73
N LYS A 160 -31.89 -0.78 -6.50
CA LYS A 160 -32.72 -0.77 -5.26
C LYS A 160 -32.64 -2.04 -4.37
N ASN A 161 -33.15 -1.87 -3.12
CA ASN A 161 -33.89 -2.73 -2.14
C ASN A 161 -33.38 -4.17 -1.82
N ASP A 162 -33.58 -4.81 -0.65
CA ASP A 162 -34.70 -4.87 0.30
C ASP A 162 -34.27 -5.48 1.68
N SER A 163 -35.20 -5.60 2.65
CA SER A 163 -35.09 -5.95 4.09
C SER A 163 -34.99 -7.43 4.53
N SER A 164 -34.23 -7.72 5.61
CA SER A 164 -34.52 -8.81 6.57
C SER A 164 -33.62 -8.78 7.84
N GLU A 165 -34.11 -8.21 8.94
CA GLU A 165 -33.34 -7.89 10.16
C GLU A 165 -33.32 -9.03 11.21
N LYS A 166 -34.25 -10.01 11.14
CA LYS A 166 -34.39 -11.09 12.13
C LYS A 166 -33.30 -12.19 12.06
N TYR A 167 -32.55 -12.26 10.97
CA TYR A 167 -31.50 -13.27 10.77
C TYR A 167 -30.07 -12.75 10.99
N ALA A 168 -29.88 -11.49 11.38
CA ALA A 168 -28.57 -10.83 11.39
C ALA A 168 -27.51 -11.59 12.20
N HIS A 169 -27.85 -12.03 13.43
CA HIS A 169 -26.89 -12.75 14.29
C HIS A 169 -26.61 -14.18 13.84
N ILE A 170 -27.60 -14.88 13.28
CA ILE A 170 -27.40 -16.24 12.73
C ILE A 170 -26.49 -16.16 11.49
N PHE A 171 -26.70 -15.14 10.66
CA PHE A 171 -25.93 -14.91 9.45
C PHE A 171 -24.45 -14.64 9.75
N SER A 172 -24.15 -13.70 10.64
CA SER A 172 -22.78 -13.36 11.00
C SER A 172 -22.08 -14.50 11.74
N ALA A 173 -22.79 -15.21 12.63
CA ALA A 173 -22.26 -16.38 13.32
C ALA A 173 -21.88 -17.52 12.35
N ARG A 174 -22.72 -17.80 11.35
CA ARG A 174 -22.46 -18.84 10.34
C ARG A 174 -21.21 -18.54 9.51
N ILE A 175 -21.03 -17.29 9.10
CA ILE A 175 -19.85 -16.86 8.34
C ILE A 175 -18.60 -16.97 9.21
N TRP A 176 -18.67 -16.44 10.44
CA TRP A 176 -17.56 -16.50 11.38
C TRP A 176 -17.11 -17.94 11.63
N TYR A 177 -18.06 -18.83 11.93
CA TYR A 177 -17.76 -20.25 12.19
C TYR A 177 -17.11 -20.91 10.98
N LYS A 178 -17.62 -20.68 9.76
CA LYS A 178 -17.04 -21.21 8.51
C LYS A 178 -15.57 -20.79 8.30
N ILE A 179 -15.16 -19.62 8.77
CA ILE A 179 -13.83 -19.06 8.53
C ILE A 179 -12.86 -19.39 9.66
N TRP A 180 -13.34 -19.35 10.91
CA TRP A 180 -12.49 -19.40 12.11
C TRP A 180 -12.49 -20.74 12.84
N MET A 181 -13.43 -21.64 12.54
CA MET A 181 -13.48 -22.95 13.20
C MET A 181 -12.13 -23.68 13.04
N GLY A 182 -11.56 -24.12 14.16
CA GLY A 182 -10.27 -24.82 14.20
C GLY A 182 -9.04 -23.91 14.12
N CYS A 183 -9.17 -22.60 13.91
CA CYS A 183 -8.04 -21.68 13.82
C CYS A 183 -7.81 -20.89 15.12
N ASN A 184 -7.14 -21.54 16.08
CA ASN A 184 -6.72 -20.92 17.35
C ASN A 184 -5.54 -19.94 17.17
N TYR A 185 -5.00 -19.40 18.28
CA TYR A 185 -3.85 -18.46 18.24
C TYR A 185 -2.65 -18.98 17.45
N GLN A 186 -2.30 -20.27 17.59
CA GLN A 186 -1.18 -20.86 16.86
C GLN A 186 -1.43 -20.90 15.35
N CYS A 187 -2.69 -21.02 14.91
CA CYS A 187 -3.07 -20.96 13.50
C CYS A 187 -3.05 -19.52 12.98
N TYR A 188 -3.79 -18.61 13.61
CA TYR A 188 -4.00 -17.29 13.01
C TYR A 188 -2.78 -16.37 13.14
N SER A 189 -1.87 -16.64 14.09
CA SER A 189 -0.63 -15.86 14.29
C SER A 189 0.48 -16.20 13.30
N GLN A 190 0.32 -17.29 12.53
CA GLN A 190 1.28 -17.71 11.51
C GLN A 190 1.60 -16.61 10.51
N ASN A 191 2.85 -16.63 10.05
CA ASN A 191 3.35 -15.68 9.05
C ASN A 191 3.12 -14.22 9.46
N LYS A 192 3.42 -13.90 10.73
CA LYS A 192 3.23 -12.55 11.30
C LYS A 192 1.77 -12.08 11.13
N PHE A 193 0.84 -12.92 11.56
CA PHE A 193 -0.61 -12.69 11.45
C PHE A 193 -1.18 -12.60 10.02
N GLN A 194 -0.46 -13.06 8.99
CA GLN A 194 -1.01 -13.05 7.63
C GLN A 194 -2.25 -13.95 7.51
N VAL A 195 -2.30 -15.07 8.24
CA VAL A 195 -3.50 -15.94 8.29
C VAL A 195 -4.70 -15.17 8.86
N MET A 196 -4.52 -14.45 9.97
CA MET A 196 -5.54 -13.58 10.53
C MET A 196 -6.02 -12.50 9.54
N LYS A 197 -5.10 -11.80 8.86
CA LYS A 197 -5.44 -10.79 7.83
C LYS A 197 -6.28 -11.39 6.69
N ASN A 198 -5.87 -12.55 6.18
CA ASN A 198 -6.59 -13.27 5.14
C ASN A 198 -8.00 -13.68 5.60
N ASN A 199 -8.14 -14.16 6.84
CA ASN A 199 -9.44 -14.52 7.40
C ASN A 199 -10.34 -13.30 7.60
N PHE A 200 -9.82 -12.18 8.12
CA PHE A 200 -10.56 -10.92 8.20
C PHE A 200 -11.02 -10.45 6.81
N LEU A 201 -10.14 -10.46 5.81
CA LEU A 201 -10.48 -10.10 4.44
C LEU A 201 -11.60 -10.98 3.87
N ARG A 202 -11.51 -12.30 4.07
CA ARG A 202 -12.52 -13.27 3.64
C ARG A 202 -13.86 -13.00 4.32
N GLU A 203 -13.85 -12.76 5.63
CA GLU A 203 -15.06 -12.49 6.41
C GLU A 203 -15.75 -11.19 5.97
N ILE A 204 -15.00 -10.09 5.89
CA ILE A 204 -15.48 -8.81 5.38
C ILE A 204 -16.07 -8.99 3.97
N ASN A 205 -15.42 -9.76 3.10
CA ASN A 205 -15.90 -9.97 1.74
C ASN A 205 -17.16 -10.82 1.65
N GLN A 206 -17.39 -11.76 2.59
CA GLN A 206 -18.69 -12.46 2.68
C GLN A 206 -19.82 -11.50 3.07
N TYR A 207 -19.55 -10.60 4.02
CA TYR A 207 -20.50 -9.55 4.40
C TYR A 207 -20.76 -8.58 3.24
N ARG A 208 -19.72 -8.09 2.57
CA ARG A 208 -19.87 -7.20 1.40
C ARG A 208 -20.68 -7.84 0.29
N TYR A 209 -20.44 -9.11 -0.03
CA TYR A 209 -21.23 -9.84 -1.01
C TYR A 209 -22.72 -9.86 -0.63
N ALA A 210 -23.04 -10.11 0.64
CA ALA A 210 -24.43 -10.12 1.10
C ALA A 210 -25.12 -8.75 1.04
N HIS A 211 -24.34 -7.66 1.06
CA HIS A 211 -24.81 -6.29 0.89
C HIS A 211 -24.71 -5.79 -0.58
N GLY A 212 -24.40 -6.67 -1.54
CA GLY A 212 -24.27 -6.32 -2.95
C GLY A 212 -23.05 -5.44 -3.28
N SER A 213 -22.06 -5.40 -2.39
CA SER A 213 -20.82 -4.65 -2.57
C SER A 213 -19.71 -5.54 -3.14
N LEU A 214 -18.90 -4.97 -4.05
CA LEU A 214 -17.75 -5.68 -4.64
C LEU A 214 -16.72 -6.05 -3.56
N LYS A 215 -16.01 -7.17 -3.75
CA LYS A 215 -14.96 -7.60 -2.82
C LYS A 215 -13.85 -6.54 -2.71
N LEU A 216 -13.33 -6.36 -1.49
CA LEU A 216 -12.08 -5.66 -1.24
C LEU A 216 -10.90 -6.54 -1.62
N ALA A 217 -9.84 -5.91 -2.11
CA ALA A 217 -8.52 -6.51 -2.23
C ALA A 217 -7.58 -5.88 -1.20
N GLU A 218 -6.73 -6.68 -0.55
CA GLU A 218 -5.67 -6.12 0.27
C GLU A 218 -4.73 -5.29 -0.62
N ASN A 219 -4.49 -4.05 -0.21
CA ASN A 219 -3.44 -3.23 -0.79
C ASN A 219 -2.24 -3.29 0.16
N LEU A 220 -1.14 -3.93 -0.27
CA LEU A 220 0.05 -4.11 0.57
C LEU A 220 0.65 -2.78 1.02
N LYS A 221 0.60 -1.75 0.19
CA LYS A 221 1.08 -0.40 0.49
C LYS A 221 0.23 0.26 1.59
N LEU A 222 -1.10 0.13 1.50
CA LEU A 222 -2.02 0.57 2.56
C LEU A 222 -1.81 -0.25 3.85
N SER A 223 -1.57 -1.57 3.74
CA SER A 223 -1.25 -2.43 4.89
C SER A 223 0.05 -2.00 5.58
N MET A 224 1.11 -1.69 4.83
CA MET A 224 2.36 -1.18 5.41
C MET A 224 2.13 0.10 6.19
N TYR A 225 1.44 1.08 5.59
CA TYR A 225 1.09 2.33 6.26
C TYR A 225 0.25 2.09 7.53
N THR A 226 -0.75 1.22 7.42
CA THR A 226 -1.65 0.86 8.54
C THR A 226 -0.88 0.17 9.67
N GLN A 227 0.07 -0.71 9.35
CA GLN A 227 0.94 -1.38 10.31
C GLN A 227 1.79 -0.36 11.10
N MET A 228 2.35 0.65 10.43
CA MET A 228 3.13 1.70 11.10
C MET A 228 2.29 2.54 12.06
N ILE A 229 1.06 2.91 11.66
CA ILE A 229 0.13 3.60 12.56
C ILE A 229 -0.20 2.71 13.76
N ALA A 230 -0.47 1.42 13.53
CA ALA A 230 -0.74 0.47 14.60
C ALA A 230 0.43 0.38 15.60
N GLU A 231 1.68 0.36 15.13
CA GLU A 231 2.87 0.35 15.99
C GLU A 231 3.02 1.64 16.83
N LYS A 232 2.77 2.81 16.24
CA LYS A 232 2.75 4.08 16.98
C LYS A 232 1.63 4.06 18.03
N THR A 233 0.45 3.58 17.65
CA THR A 233 -0.72 3.50 18.53
C THR A 233 -0.48 2.53 19.69
N ALA A 234 0.19 1.41 19.45
CA ALA A 234 0.56 0.46 20.49
C ALA A 234 1.50 1.08 21.53
N LYS A 235 2.40 2.00 21.12
CA LYS A 235 3.25 2.75 22.05
C LYS A 235 2.43 3.72 22.91
N LEU A 236 1.46 4.42 22.33
CA LEU A 236 0.53 5.29 23.07
C LEU A 236 -0.31 4.48 24.06
N TYR A 237 -0.80 3.32 23.64
CA TYR A 237 -1.56 2.39 24.49
C TYR A 237 -0.74 1.92 25.70
N LYS A 238 0.53 1.53 25.50
CA LYS A 238 1.45 1.16 26.61
C LYS A 238 1.64 2.29 27.62
N LYS A 239 1.60 3.55 27.17
CA LYS A 239 1.66 4.75 28.01
C LYS A 239 0.32 5.16 28.60
N ARG A 240 -0.76 4.38 28.35
CA ARG A 240 -2.13 4.67 28.76
C ARG A 240 -2.67 6.00 28.22
N GLU A 241 -2.17 6.42 27.05
CA GLU A 241 -2.66 7.61 26.36
C GLU A 241 -3.94 7.31 25.56
N GLN A 242 -4.78 8.33 25.37
CA GLN A 242 -6.04 8.19 24.64
C GLN A 242 -5.80 7.90 23.16
N ILE A 243 -6.47 6.86 22.63
CA ILE A 243 -6.42 6.50 21.21
C ILE A 243 -7.61 7.12 20.48
N ARG A 244 -7.34 7.96 19.47
CA ARG A 244 -8.36 8.65 18.65
C ARG A 244 -8.34 8.17 17.20
N LEU A 245 -8.27 6.86 16.99
CA LEU A 245 -8.32 6.27 15.66
C LEU A 245 -9.66 5.57 15.42
N GLU A 246 -10.13 5.65 14.18
CA GLU A 246 -11.28 4.90 13.70
C GLU A 246 -10.84 3.48 13.28
N ASN A 247 -11.76 2.52 13.36
CA ASN A 247 -11.50 1.11 12.98
C ASN A 247 -10.26 0.51 13.66
N VAL A 248 -10.10 0.81 14.96
CA VAL A 248 -9.08 0.23 15.82
C VAL A 248 -9.76 -0.60 16.92
N ALA A 249 -9.18 -1.74 17.25
CA ALA A 249 -9.60 -2.56 18.37
C ALA A 249 -8.38 -3.08 19.13
N ILE A 250 -8.53 -3.24 20.44
CA ILE A 250 -7.56 -3.93 21.30
C ILE A 250 -8.31 -5.09 21.94
N LEU A 251 -7.84 -6.31 21.68
CA LEU A 251 -8.53 -7.53 22.04
C LEU A 251 -7.55 -8.57 22.58
N THR A 252 -7.98 -9.36 23.56
CA THR A 252 -7.25 -10.57 23.95
C THR A 252 -7.12 -11.54 22.78
N TYR A 253 -6.12 -12.42 22.82
CA TYR A 253 -5.90 -13.43 21.78
C TYR A 253 -7.17 -14.25 21.50
N ASP A 254 -7.91 -14.67 22.52
CA ASP A 254 -9.12 -15.47 22.32
C ASP A 254 -10.25 -14.70 21.63
N ASN A 255 -10.31 -13.38 21.85
CA ASN A 255 -11.36 -12.53 21.29
C ASN A 255 -11.02 -11.93 19.92
N ALA A 256 -9.74 -11.90 19.53
CA ALA A 256 -9.30 -11.28 18.28
C ALA A 256 -10.00 -11.85 17.02
N PRO A 257 -10.22 -13.17 16.87
CA PRO A 257 -11.02 -13.73 15.77
C PRO A 257 -12.44 -13.20 15.67
N MET A 258 -13.03 -12.71 16.77
CA MET A 258 -14.42 -12.25 16.85
C MET A 258 -14.60 -10.80 16.37
N LEU A 259 -13.51 -10.09 16.04
CA LEU A 259 -13.51 -8.66 15.73
C LEU A 259 -14.48 -8.28 14.60
N ILE A 260 -14.33 -8.89 13.43
CA ILE A 260 -15.09 -8.52 12.23
C ILE A 260 -16.58 -8.86 12.41
N LYS A 261 -16.90 -9.98 13.05
CA LYS A 261 -18.27 -10.32 13.42
C LYS A 261 -18.87 -9.26 14.37
N LYS A 262 -18.15 -8.86 15.43
CA LYS A 262 -18.62 -7.81 16.36
C LYS A 262 -18.88 -6.49 15.64
N TRP A 263 -17.96 -6.07 14.76
CA TRP A 263 -18.16 -4.87 13.94
C TRP A 263 -19.33 -5.01 12.97
N TYR A 264 -19.60 -6.20 12.44
CA TYR A 264 -20.69 -6.41 11.51
C TYR A 264 -22.04 -6.41 12.24
N ASP A 265 -22.11 -7.00 13.43
CA ASP A 265 -23.31 -7.05 14.27
C ASP A 265 -23.76 -5.65 14.75
N GLU A 266 -22.97 -4.61 14.56
CA GLU A 266 -23.41 -3.23 14.73
C GLU A 266 -24.50 -2.82 13.73
N ASN A 267 -24.73 -3.61 12.66
CA ASN A 267 -25.75 -3.36 11.66
C ASN A 267 -27.16 -3.20 12.26
N ILE A 268 -27.44 -3.84 13.41
CA ILE A 268 -28.70 -3.71 14.15
C ILE A 268 -28.98 -2.27 14.62
N TYR A 269 -27.94 -1.44 14.74
CA TYR A 269 -28.06 -0.04 15.13
C TYR A 269 -28.11 0.91 13.93
N TYR A 270 -28.00 0.39 12.70
CA TYR A 270 -27.90 1.22 11.50
C TYR A 270 -29.27 1.47 10.84
N ASN A 271 -29.66 2.73 10.73
CA ASN A 271 -30.82 3.13 9.94
C ASN A 271 -30.43 3.38 8.48
N TYR A 272 -30.85 2.50 7.56
CA TYR A 272 -30.58 2.62 6.12
C TYR A 272 -31.19 3.84 5.43
N ALA A 273 -32.16 4.52 6.06
CA ALA A 273 -32.68 5.79 5.56
C ALA A 273 -31.84 7.00 6.03
N SER A 274 -30.93 6.81 7.00
CA SER A 274 -30.04 7.87 7.48
C SER A 274 -28.99 8.20 6.42
N ASN A 275 -28.77 9.50 6.20
CA ASN A 275 -27.62 9.99 5.45
C ASN A 275 -26.50 10.55 6.35
N SER A 276 -26.63 10.33 7.66
CA SER A 276 -25.69 10.76 8.70
C SER A 276 -25.00 9.57 9.35
N ILE A 277 -23.80 9.80 9.86
CA ILE A 277 -23.05 8.79 10.62
C ILE A 277 -23.80 8.42 11.90
N ILE A 278 -23.93 7.11 12.13
CA ILE A 278 -24.43 6.56 13.40
C ILE A 278 -23.22 6.00 14.13
N GLN A 279 -22.81 6.65 15.21
CA GLN A 279 -21.57 6.29 15.92
C GLN A 279 -21.52 4.83 16.35
N LYS A 280 -22.67 4.25 16.73
CA LYS A 280 -22.79 2.84 17.14
C LYS A 280 -22.66 1.83 16.00
N ALA A 281 -22.67 2.28 14.73
CA ALA A 281 -22.62 1.44 13.54
C ALA A 281 -21.49 1.81 12.58
N LYS A 282 -20.52 2.63 13.02
CA LYS A 282 -19.48 3.18 12.15
C LYS A 282 -18.53 2.13 11.60
N HIS A 283 -18.26 1.05 12.34
CA HIS A 283 -17.37 -0.01 11.87
C HIS A 283 -18.11 -0.88 10.85
N PHE A 284 -19.39 -1.22 11.13
CA PHE A 284 -20.26 -1.87 10.16
C PHE A 284 -20.30 -1.11 8.84
N THR A 285 -20.62 0.19 8.87
CA THR A 285 -20.75 1.00 7.63
C THR A 285 -19.43 1.11 6.88
N ALA A 286 -18.29 1.15 7.58
CA ALA A 286 -16.97 1.15 6.95
C ALA A 286 -16.68 -0.13 6.16
N MET A 287 -17.00 -1.30 6.74
CA MET A 287 -16.78 -2.59 6.10
C MET A 287 -17.61 -2.77 4.82
N VAL A 288 -18.90 -2.40 4.86
CA VAL A 288 -19.84 -2.62 3.76
C VAL A 288 -19.90 -1.46 2.76
N TRP A 289 -19.07 -0.43 2.91
CA TRP A 289 -19.09 0.75 2.06
C TRP A 289 -18.84 0.41 0.58
N MET A 290 -19.83 0.62 -0.28
CA MET A 290 -19.81 0.20 -1.69
C MET A 290 -18.59 0.74 -2.45
N ARG A 291 -18.26 2.02 -2.29
CA ARG A 291 -17.19 2.67 -3.05
C ARG A 291 -15.78 2.25 -2.63
N THR A 292 -15.60 1.69 -1.44
CA THR A 292 -14.31 1.21 -0.97
C THR A 292 -13.91 -0.02 -1.79
N LYS A 293 -12.64 -0.06 -2.24
CA LYS A 293 -12.11 -1.12 -3.12
C LYS A 293 -10.94 -1.86 -2.50
N GLN A 294 -10.19 -1.18 -1.64
CA GLN A 294 -8.94 -1.64 -1.06
C GLN A 294 -8.99 -1.56 0.45
N ILE A 295 -8.22 -2.42 1.08
CA ILE A 295 -8.13 -2.53 2.54
C ILE A 295 -6.67 -2.76 2.94
N GLY A 296 -6.28 -2.22 4.09
CA GLY A 296 -4.98 -2.45 4.70
C GLY A 296 -5.12 -2.85 6.16
N PHE A 297 -4.20 -3.69 6.62
CA PHE A 297 -4.22 -4.24 7.98
C PHE A 297 -2.94 -3.92 8.73
N GLY A 298 -3.09 -3.41 9.95
CA GLY A 298 -2.03 -3.30 10.95
C GLY A 298 -2.37 -4.15 12.16
N ILE A 299 -1.48 -5.06 12.55
CA ILE A 299 -1.66 -5.94 13.71
C ILE A 299 -0.38 -5.89 14.56
N VAL A 300 -0.52 -5.51 15.82
CA VAL A 300 0.60 -5.40 16.76
C VAL A 300 0.26 -6.15 18.04
N ASP A 301 1.16 -7.03 18.46
CA ASP A 301 1.11 -7.63 19.78
C ASP A 301 1.53 -6.61 20.85
N VAL A 302 0.65 -6.38 21.82
CA VAL A 302 0.87 -5.46 22.93
C VAL A 302 0.25 -6.02 24.21
N ASN A 303 1.09 -6.27 25.21
CA ASN A 303 0.67 -6.63 26.57
C ASN A 303 -0.28 -7.84 26.65
N LYS A 304 -0.02 -8.91 25.86
CA LYS A 304 -0.88 -10.11 25.75
C LYS A 304 -2.23 -9.85 25.05
N GLU A 305 -2.34 -8.73 24.35
CA GLU A 305 -3.46 -8.35 23.52
C GLU A 305 -2.97 -8.07 22.09
N LEU A 306 -3.90 -8.02 21.14
CA LEU A 306 -3.64 -7.54 19.79
C LEU A 306 -4.29 -6.19 19.60
N LEU A 307 -3.49 -5.20 19.22
CA LEU A 307 -3.98 -3.98 18.61
C LEU A 307 -4.14 -4.22 17.11
N ILE A 308 -5.38 -4.16 16.64
CA ILE A 308 -5.77 -4.39 15.25
C ILE A 308 -6.33 -3.09 14.69
N LEU A 309 -5.75 -2.62 13.59
CA LEU A 309 -6.18 -1.43 12.85
C LEU A 309 -6.51 -1.84 11.41
N ILE A 310 -7.65 -1.38 10.91
CA ILE A 310 -8.09 -1.63 9.54
C ILE A 310 -8.33 -0.31 8.81
N SER A 311 -7.61 -0.11 7.72
CA SER A 311 -7.76 1.06 6.85
C SER A 311 -8.45 0.66 5.55
N TYR A 312 -9.15 1.61 4.95
CA TYR A 312 -9.97 1.40 3.76
C TYR A 312 -9.70 2.49 2.72
N GLU A 313 -9.67 2.11 1.44
CA GLU A 313 -9.48 3.05 0.35
C GLU A 313 -10.41 2.75 -0.85
N PRO A 314 -11.13 3.75 -1.40
CA PRO A 314 -11.37 5.09 -0.85
C PRO A 314 -11.96 5.07 0.57
N VAL A 315 -11.72 6.16 1.31
CA VAL A 315 -12.13 6.31 2.71
C VAL A 315 -13.67 6.18 2.84
N PRO A 316 -14.17 5.31 3.72
CA PRO A 316 -15.60 5.10 3.91
C PRO A 316 -16.22 6.16 4.83
N ASN A 317 -17.52 6.04 5.10
CA ASN A 317 -18.26 6.92 6.01
C ASN A 317 -18.17 8.41 5.66
N THR A 318 -17.97 8.73 4.37
CA THR A 318 -17.98 10.11 3.89
C THR A 318 -19.34 10.74 4.19
N PRO A 319 -19.40 11.93 4.82
CA PRO A 319 -20.64 12.62 5.12
C PRO A 319 -21.56 12.74 3.89
N HIS A 320 -22.87 12.60 4.11
CA HIS A 320 -23.92 12.72 3.10
C HIS A 320 -23.88 11.70 1.94
N LEU A 321 -23.06 10.64 2.03
CA LEU A 321 -22.97 9.58 1.02
C LEU A 321 -23.42 8.21 1.52
N PHE A 322 -24.01 8.11 2.71
CA PHE A 322 -24.36 6.84 3.35
C PHE A 322 -25.39 6.04 2.54
N THR A 323 -26.48 6.69 2.08
CA THR A 323 -27.54 6.02 1.30
C THR A 323 -27.06 5.53 -0.07
N LYS A 324 -25.94 6.05 -0.58
CA LYS A 324 -25.30 5.63 -1.84
C LYS A 324 -24.27 4.51 -1.65
N ASN A 325 -23.91 4.18 -0.40
CA ASN A 325 -22.80 3.26 -0.12
C ASN A 325 -23.13 2.13 0.86
N VAL A 326 -24.18 2.25 1.65
CA VAL A 326 -24.57 1.24 2.64
C VAL A 326 -25.97 0.73 2.29
N PHE A 327 -26.02 -0.45 1.66
CA PHE A 327 -27.28 -1.08 1.24
C PHE A 327 -27.75 -2.12 2.24
N LYS A 328 -29.06 -2.38 2.26
CA LYS A 328 -29.61 -3.51 3.02
C LYS A 328 -29.04 -4.83 2.50
N ARG A 329 -28.91 -5.80 3.40
CA ARG A 329 -28.51 -7.17 3.07
C ARG A 329 -29.57 -7.82 2.18
N LYS A 330 -29.15 -8.42 1.07
CA LYS A 330 -30.03 -9.02 0.04
C LYS A 330 -30.18 -10.55 0.13
N ILE A 331 -29.36 -11.24 0.95
CA ILE A 331 -29.35 -12.71 1.11
C ILE A 331 -29.29 -13.14 2.57
#